data_AF-A0A0C2HMY0-F1
#
_entry.id   AF-A0A0C2HMY0-F1
#
_cell.length_a   1.000
_cell.length_b   1.000
_cell.length_c   1.000
_cell.angle_alpha   90.00
_cell.angle_beta   90.00
_cell.angle_gamma   90.00
#
_symmetry.space_group_name_H-M   'P 1'
#
loop_
_entity.id
_entity.type
_entity.pdbx_description
1 polymer ?
#
loop_
_entity_poly.entity_id
_entity_poly.type
_entity_poly.pdbx_seq_one_letter_code
_entity_poly.pdbx_strand_id
1 'polypeptide(L)'
;MKICKWLRYVAIPLLLLSVLVSTASGATRSGRFVTIDGQEVRFFRIEDRNLIKGWFNGTALEVPMDAVREIVFFDSPNASYSMFGNDISAGEMELTRKTDGQKFIIQDAFLPSDCDCTYLTYSYRNPFTDDINRGNFAIDGLRRIVFDDR
;
A
#
# COMPACT_ATOMS: atom_id res chain seq x y z
N MET A 1 24.35 -31.79 32.72
CA MET A 1 24.42 -30.65 31.78
C MET A 1 23.69 -30.92 30.46
N LYS A 2 22.37 -31.20 30.47
CA LYS A 2 21.58 -31.37 29.23
C LYS A 2 20.51 -30.28 29.04
N ILE A 3 20.03 -29.67 30.12
CA ILE A 3 18.93 -28.68 30.11
C ILE A 3 19.36 -27.33 29.48
N CYS A 4 20.62 -26.91 29.67
CA CYS A 4 21.12 -25.64 29.11
C CYS A 4 21.28 -25.63 27.58
N LYS A 5 21.38 -26.79 26.92
CA LYS A 5 21.43 -26.86 25.45
C LYS A 5 20.04 -26.64 24.83
N TRP A 6 18.99 -27.16 25.45
CA TRP A 6 17.61 -27.02 24.97
C TRP A 6 17.09 -25.57 25.06
N LEU A 7 17.46 -24.83 26.12
CA LEU A 7 17.10 -23.42 26.23
C LEU A 7 17.67 -22.56 25.09
N ARG A 8 18.86 -22.87 24.58
CA ARG A 8 19.46 -22.17 23.43
C ARG A 8 18.71 -22.44 22.12
N TYR A 9 18.19 -23.66 21.93
CA TYR A 9 17.42 -24.02 20.73
C TYR A 9 16.02 -23.40 20.70
N VAL A 10 15.49 -22.96 21.83
CA VAL A 10 14.20 -22.24 21.91
C VAL A 10 14.40 -20.73 21.91
N ALA A 11 15.45 -20.23 22.59
CA ALA A 11 15.71 -18.79 22.69
C ALA A 11 16.11 -18.16 21.34
N ILE A 12 16.89 -18.85 20.51
CA ILE A 12 17.36 -18.35 19.21
C ILE A 12 16.19 -18.17 18.21
N PRO A 13 15.27 -19.14 18.01
CA PRO A 13 14.13 -18.92 17.14
C PRO A 13 13.13 -17.90 17.70
N LEU A 14 12.98 -17.77 19.04
CA LEU A 14 12.14 -16.72 19.63
C LEU A 14 12.74 -15.31 19.42
N LEU A 15 14.07 -15.19 19.49
CA LEU A 15 14.79 -13.94 19.17
C LEU A 15 14.71 -13.61 17.67
N LEU A 16 14.79 -14.61 16.79
CA LEU A 16 14.58 -14.43 15.35
C LEU A 16 13.13 -14.06 15.02
N LEU A 17 12.14 -14.63 15.72
CA LEU A 17 10.73 -14.26 15.57
C LEU A 17 10.45 -12.83 16.05
N SER A 18 11.06 -12.39 17.15
CA SER A 18 10.91 -11.00 17.62
C SER A 18 11.59 -9.99 16.71
N VAL A 19 12.68 -10.36 16.02
CA VAL A 19 13.30 -9.51 14.97
C VAL A 19 12.42 -9.44 13.72
N LEU A 20 11.77 -10.54 13.30
CA LEU A 20 10.83 -10.55 12.17
C LEU A 20 9.52 -9.80 12.48
N VAL A 21 9.07 -9.79 13.73
CA VAL A 21 7.91 -9.00 14.18
C VAL A 21 8.26 -7.51 14.32
N SER A 22 9.54 -7.15 14.42
CA SER A 22 9.98 -5.76 14.60
C SER A 22 10.18 -4.97 13.30
N THR A 23 10.00 -5.57 12.12
CA THR A 23 10.11 -4.87 10.82
C THR A 23 8.79 -4.65 10.10
N ALA A 24 7.65 -4.96 10.73
CA ALA A 24 6.34 -4.54 10.24
C ALA A 24 5.93 -3.15 10.81
N SER A 25 6.90 -2.31 11.15
CA SER A 25 6.67 -0.87 11.23
C SER A 25 6.58 -0.36 9.79
N GLY A 26 5.37 -0.43 9.22
CA GLY A 26 5.06 0.11 7.90
C GLY A 26 5.69 1.48 7.78
N ALA A 27 6.74 1.58 6.96
CA ALA A 27 7.50 2.80 6.78
C ALA A 27 6.51 3.89 6.43
N THR A 28 6.40 4.90 7.30
CA THR A 28 5.45 5.98 7.09
C THR A 28 5.99 6.83 5.95
N ARG A 29 5.52 6.51 4.75
CA ARG A 29 6.00 7.08 3.51
C ARG A 29 5.02 8.15 3.08
N SER A 30 5.50 9.38 3.03
CA SER A 30 4.72 10.50 2.52
C SER A 30 4.60 10.46 1.01
N GLY A 31 3.64 11.21 0.50
CA GLY A 31 3.42 11.35 -0.92
C GLY A 31 2.25 12.26 -1.20
N ARG A 32 1.70 12.09 -2.40
CA ARG A 32 0.52 12.82 -2.85
C ARG A 32 -0.40 11.95 -3.69
N PHE A 33 -1.69 12.12 -3.44
CA PHE A 33 -2.75 11.69 -4.35
C PHE A 33 -2.96 12.76 -5.40
N VAL A 34 -3.20 12.34 -6.65
CA VAL A 34 -3.59 13.27 -7.72
C VAL A 34 -4.85 12.77 -8.39
N THR A 35 -5.87 13.63 -8.44
CA THR A 35 -7.15 13.31 -9.06
C THR A 35 -7.11 13.36 -10.59
N ILE A 36 -8.14 12.83 -11.22
CA ILE A 36 -8.41 13.00 -12.66
C ILE A 36 -8.45 14.49 -13.04
N ASP A 37 -9.04 15.33 -12.17
CA ASP A 37 -9.11 16.79 -12.32
C ASP A 37 -7.79 17.52 -12.02
N GLY A 38 -6.74 16.80 -11.63
CA GLY A 38 -5.41 17.36 -11.37
C GLY A 38 -5.24 17.99 -9.98
N GLN A 39 -6.19 17.80 -9.06
CA GLN A 39 -6.02 18.22 -7.67
C GLN A 39 -4.98 17.35 -6.97
N GLU A 40 -4.08 17.95 -6.20
CA GLU A 40 -3.05 17.23 -5.44
C GLU A 40 -3.31 17.33 -3.94
N VAL A 41 -3.37 16.18 -3.27
CA VAL A 41 -3.50 16.10 -1.81
C VAL A 41 -2.29 15.39 -1.23
N ARG A 42 -1.55 16.07 -0.36
CA ARG A 42 -0.37 15.52 0.30
C ARG A 42 -0.79 14.67 1.50
N PHE A 43 -0.17 13.49 1.61
CA PHE A 43 -0.32 12.62 2.76
C PHE A 43 1.04 12.33 3.39
N PHE A 44 1.02 12.09 4.69
CA PHE A 44 2.16 11.62 5.47
C PHE A 44 2.22 10.09 5.52
N ARG A 45 1.04 9.45 5.62
CA ARG A 45 0.91 7.99 5.72
C ARG A 45 -0.35 7.53 5.02
N ILE A 46 -0.27 6.38 4.34
CA ILE A 46 -1.45 5.58 3.98
C ILE A 46 -1.65 4.55 5.09
N GLU A 47 -2.83 4.54 5.70
CA GLU A 47 -3.15 3.61 6.78
C GLU A 47 -3.64 2.27 6.20
N ASP A 48 -3.32 1.17 6.89
CA ASP A 48 -3.81 -0.19 6.62
C ASP A 48 -3.58 -0.75 5.20
N ARG A 49 -2.62 -0.19 4.45
CA ARG A 49 -2.27 -0.66 3.10
C ARG A 49 -0.76 -0.82 2.91
N ASN A 50 -0.34 -2.05 2.62
CA ASN A 50 1.07 -2.42 2.43
C ASN A 50 1.34 -3.16 1.11
N LEU A 51 0.29 -3.68 0.45
CA LEU A 51 0.40 -4.51 -0.74
C LEU A 51 -0.54 -3.98 -1.81
N ILE A 52 -0.13 -4.18 -3.06
CA ILE A 52 -0.96 -4.08 -4.26
C ILE A 52 -1.13 -5.50 -4.76
N LYS A 53 -2.34 -5.91 -5.11
CA LYS A 53 -2.61 -7.25 -5.63
C LYS A 53 -3.13 -7.13 -7.05
N GLY A 54 -2.92 -8.14 -7.87
CA GLY A 54 -3.43 -8.15 -9.25
C GLY A 54 -2.93 -9.36 -10.02
N TRP A 55 -2.98 -9.26 -11.34
CA TRP A 55 -2.60 -10.33 -12.26
C TRP A 55 -1.58 -9.85 -13.28
N PHE A 56 -0.60 -10.69 -13.56
CA PHE A 56 0.35 -10.49 -14.64
C PHE A 56 0.40 -11.76 -15.50
N ASN A 57 -0.01 -11.66 -16.76
CA ASN A 57 -0.08 -12.79 -17.69
C ASN A 57 -0.80 -14.02 -17.12
N GLY A 58 -1.94 -13.81 -16.45
CA GLY A 58 -2.74 -14.90 -15.86
C GLY A 58 -2.14 -15.51 -14.58
N THR A 59 -1.10 -14.91 -14.00
CA THR A 59 -0.55 -15.29 -12.70
C THR A 59 -0.87 -14.23 -11.64
N ALA A 60 -1.40 -14.65 -10.49
CA ALA A 60 -1.65 -13.75 -9.37
C ALA A 60 -0.33 -13.17 -8.84
N LEU A 61 -0.32 -11.86 -8.58
CA LEU A 61 0.83 -11.10 -8.14
C LEU A 61 0.47 -10.26 -6.92
N GLU A 62 1.36 -10.24 -5.93
CA GLU A 62 1.32 -9.29 -4.82
C GLU A 62 2.60 -8.44 -4.87
N VAL A 63 2.44 -7.13 -4.97
CA VAL A 63 3.54 -6.16 -5.04
C VAL A 63 3.57 -5.33 -3.76
N PRO A 64 4.67 -5.37 -3.00
CA PRO A 64 4.87 -4.49 -1.85
C PRO A 64 4.85 -3.01 -2.24
N MET A 65 4.07 -2.19 -1.51
CA MET A 65 3.95 -0.76 -1.80
C MET A 65 5.28 -0.01 -1.64
N ASP A 66 6.17 -0.48 -0.75
CA ASP A 66 7.50 0.07 -0.53
C ASP A 66 8.45 -0.12 -1.73
N ALA A 67 8.20 -1.13 -2.57
CA ALA A 67 8.92 -1.38 -3.82
C ALA A 67 8.47 -0.46 -4.98
N VAL A 68 7.37 0.29 -4.80
CA VAL A 68 6.70 1.06 -5.86
C VAL A 68 6.87 2.56 -5.63
N ARG A 69 7.49 3.28 -6.56
CA ARG A 69 7.66 4.75 -6.53
C ARG A 69 6.40 5.52 -6.91
N GLU A 70 5.64 5.01 -7.86
CA GLU A 70 4.47 5.66 -8.42
C GLU A 70 3.48 4.61 -8.90
N ILE A 71 2.19 4.88 -8.68
CA ILE A 71 1.06 4.07 -9.14
C ILE A 71 0.24 4.98 -10.05
N VAL A 72 0.01 4.56 -11.29
CA VAL A 72 -0.87 5.24 -12.25
C VAL A 72 -2.01 4.32 -12.61
N PHE A 73 -3.23 4.82 -12.49
CA PHE A 73 -4.44 4.11 -12.88
C PHE A 73 -4.80 4.50 -14.32
N PHE A 74 -4.93 3.52 -15.22
CA PHE A 74 -5.32 3.78 -16.60
C PHE A 74 -6.83 3.98 -16.72
N ASP A 75 -7.58 3.22 -15.95
CA ASP A 75 -9.01 3.42 -15.75
C ASP A 75 -9.25 4.01 -14.37
N SER A 76 -10.30 4.81 -14.22
CA SER A 76 -10.77 5.22 -12.89
C SER A 76 -11.07 3.95 -12.10
N PRO A 77 -10.47 3.76 -10.92
CA PRO A 77 -10.87 2.66 -10.05
C PRO A 77 -12.37 2.75 -9.80
N ASN A 78 -13.08 1.63 -10.01
CA ASN A 78 -14.50 1.57 -9.74
C ASN A 78 -14.74 0.50 -8.68
N ALA A 79 -15.32 0.91 -7.56
CA ALA A 79 -15.76 -0.03 -6.54
C ALA A 79 -17.04 -0.71 -7.05
N SER A 80 -16.91 -1.89 -7.65
CA SER A 80 -18.08 -2.71 -8.00
C SER A 80 -18.48 -3.56 -6.79
N TYR A 81 -19.73 -3.41 -6.35
CA TYR A 81 -20.31 -4.28 -5.33
C TYR A 81 -20.62 -5.65 -5.94
N SER A 82 -19.85 -6.68 -5.57
CA SER A 82 -20.12 -8.08 -5.91
C SER A 82 -20.90 -8.75 -4.77
N MET A 83 -21.78 -9.70 -5.09
CA MET A 83 -22.53 -10.48 -4.08
C MET A 83 -21.63 -11.31 -3.15
N PHE A 84 -20.32 -11.41 -3.44
CA PHE A 84 -19.33 -12.15 -2.65
C PHE A 84 -18.29 -11.28 -1.95
N GLY A 85 -18.39 -9.94 -2.04
CA GLY A 85 -17.45 -9.03 -1.41
C GLY A 85 -17.33 -7.69 -2.13
N ASN A 86 -16.56 -6.77 -1.54
CA ASN A 86 -16.19 -5.52 -2.20
C ASN A 86 -14.91 -5.74 -3.02
N ASP A 87 -15.05 -6.02 -4.32
CA ASP A 87 -13.91 -6.12 -5.23
C ASP A 87 -13.63 -4.74 -5.84
N ILE A 88 -12.54 -4.09 -5.44
CA ILE A 88 -12.03 -2.90 -6.12
C ILE A 88 -11.23 -3.39 -7.32
N SER A 89 -11.79 -3.34 -8.52
CA SER A 89 -10.96 -3.46 -9.71
C SER A 89 -10.55 -2.06 -10.15
N ALA A 90 -9.25 -1.81 -10.21
CA ALA A 90 -8.72 -0.63 -10.87
C ALA A 90 -8.37 -0.87 -12.35
N GLY A 91 -8.88 -1.96 -12.94
CA GLY A 91 -8.52 -2.37 -14.29
C GLY A 91 -7.01 -2.55 -14.42
N GLU A 92 -6.41 -1.93 -15.45
CA GLU A 92 -4.97 -1.90 -15.63
C GLU A 92 -4.32 -0.75 -14.83
N MET A 93 -3.22 -1.05 -14.15
CA MET A 93 -2.38 -0.03 -13.51
C MET A 93 -0.92 -0.12 -13.95
N GLU A 94 -0.25 1.02 -14.06
CA GLU A 94 1.19 1.09 -14.22
C GLU A 94 1.85 1.32 -12.86
N LEU A 95 2.75 0.42 -12.49
CA LEU A 95 3.64 0.57 -11.35
C LEU A 95 5.03 1.00 -11.82
N THR A 96 5.56 2.06 -11.22
CA THR A 96 6.97 2.42 -11.40
C THR A 96 7.78 1.88 -10.23
N ARG A 97 8.75 1.00 -10.51
CA ARG A 97 9.62 0.41 -9.49
C ARG A 97 10.57 1.44 -8.90
N LYS A 98 10.73 1.39 -7.57
CA LYS A 98 11.58 2.32 -6.82
C LYS A 98 13.07 2.19 -7.13
N THR A 99 13.56 0.97 -7.29
CA THR A 99 15.00 0.69 -7.38
C THR A 99 15.66 1.20 -8.66
N ASP A 100 14.94 1.20 -9.78
CA ASP A 100 15.50 1.53 -11.10
C ASP A 100 14.55 2.32 -12.01
N GLY A 101 13.34 2.63 -11.55
CA GLY A 101 12.35 3.35 -12.33
C GLY A 101 11.69 2.54 -13.44
N GLN A 102 11.91 1.21 -13.51
CA GLN A 102 11.25 0.38 -14.52
C GLN A 102 9.74 0.37 -14.31
N LYS A 103 8.99 0.45 -15.41
CA LYS A 103 7.53 0.47 -15.43
C LYS A 103 6.97 -0.93 -15.73
N PHE A 104 5.91 -1.30 -15.03
CA PHE A 104 5.22 -2.58 -15.20
C PHE A 104 3.72 -2.35 -15.20
N ILE A 105 3.00 -3.05 -16.08
CA ILE A 105 1.55 -3.02 -16.13
C ILE A 105 1.02 -4.26 -15.42
N ILE A 106 0.08 -4.07 -14.50
CA ILE A 106 -0.64 -5.14 -13.81
C ILE A 106 -2.10 -5.03 -14.21
N GLN A 107 -2.69 -6.17 -14.57
CA GLN A 107 -4.09 -6.32 -14.94
C GLN A 107 -4.92 -6.70 -13.72
N ASP A 108 -6.18 -6.30 -13.70
CA ASP A 108 -7.11 -6.56 -12.60
C ASP A 108 -6.50 -6.26 -11.24
N ALA A 109 -5.79 -5.12 -11.16
CA ALA A 109 -5.10 -4.75 -9.95
C ALA A 109 -6.07 -4.13 -8.94
N PHE A 110 -5.89 -4.52 -7.69
CA PHE A 110 -6.67 -4.06 -6.56
C PHE A 110 -5.74 -3.63 -5.43
N LEU A 111 -6.12 -2.52 -4.78
CA LEU A 111 -5.52 -2.10 -3.53
C LEU A 111 -6.35 -2.73 -2.41
N PRO A 112 -5.95 -3.89 -1.83
CA PRO A 112 -6.73 -4.54 -0.79
C PRO A 112 -6.98 -3.58 0.38
N SER A 113 -8.24 -3.48 0.77
CA SER A 113 -8.69 -2.90 2.03
C SER A 113 -9.74 -3.84 2.58
N ASP A 114 -9.38 -4.61 3.60
CA ASP A 114 -10.39 -5.33 4.36
C ASP A 114 -11.39 -4.30 4.92
N CYS A 115 -12.59 -4.30 4.34
CA CYS A 115 -13.84 -3.64 4.76
C CYS A 115 -14.21 -2.22 4.30
N ASP A 116 -13.33 -1.32 3.83
CA ASP A 116 -13.79 0.00 3.31
C ASP A 116 -13.16 0.33 1.94
N CYS A 117 -13.75 -0.28 0.91
CA CYS A 117 -13.22 -0.32 -0.44
C CYS A 117 -13.49 0.94 -1.27
N THR A 118 -14.15 1.95 -0.71
CA THR A 118 -14.50 3.18 -1.43
C THR A 118 -13.47 4.29 -1.20
N TYR A 119 -12.66 4.18 -0.13
CA TYR A 119 -11.76 5.24 0.29
C TYR A 119 -10.35 4.74 0.66
N LEU A 120 -9.34 5.55 0.33
CA LEU A 120 -8.01 5.47 0.92
C LEU A 120 -7.97 6.31 2.20
N THR A 121 -7.78 5.66 3.34
CA THR A 121 -7.53 6.35 4.61
C THR A 121 -6.08 6.83 4.64
N TYR A 122 -5.89 8.12 4.89
CA TYR A 122 -4.57 8.71 4.97
C TYR A 122 -4.46 9.66 6.17
N SER A 123 -3.25 9.77 6.68
CA SER A 123 -2.88 10.82 7.62
C SER A 123 -2.23 11.97 6.87
N TYR A 124 -2.54 13.21 7.26
CA TYR A 124 -1.91 14.42 6.75
C TYR A 124 -1.52 15.35 7.89
N ARG A 125 -0.52 16.19 7.65
CA ARG A 125 -0.07 17.21 8.60
C ARG A 125 -0.78 18.52 8.30
N ASN A 126 -1.46 19.09 9.29
CA ASN A 126 -2.11 20.38 9.16
C ASN A 126 -1.04 21.46 8.92
N PRO A 127 -1.11 22.24 7.84
CA PRO A 127 -0.09 23.24 7.54
C PRO A 127 -0.10 24.45 8.50
N PHE A 128 -1.16 24.63 9.30
CA PHE A 128 -1.32 25.76 10.22
C PHE A 128 -1.11 25.39 11.69
N THR A 129 -1.49 24.17 12.10
CA THR A 129 -1.39 23.73 13.51
C THR A 129 -0.32 22.68 13.76
N ASP A 130 0.28 22.12 12.70
CA ASP A 130 1.25 21.02 12.75
C ASP A 130 0.70 19.67 13.29
N ASP A 131 -0.59 19.62 13.61
CA ASP A 131 -1.26 18.40 14.06
C ASP A 131 -1.37 17.35 12.94
N ILE A 132 -1.29 16.07 13.32
CA ILE A 132 -1.56 14.95 12.43
C ILE A 132 -3.05 14.65 12.46
N ASN A 133 -3.72 14.86 11.34
CA ASN A 133 -5.13 14.57 11.15
C ASN A 133 -5.32 13.40 10.19
N ARG A 134 -6.51 12.79 10.25
CA ARG A 134 -6.94 11.74 9.31
C ARG A 134 -7.91 12.29 8.29
N GLY A 135 -7.82 11.77 7.08
CA GLY A 135 -8.74 12.03 5.99
C GLY A 135 -9.00 10.77 5.18
N ASN A 136 -10.08 10.81 4.41
CA ASN A 136 -10.45 9.76 3.47
C ASN A 136 -10.39 10.33 2.06
N PHE A 137 -9.81 9.59 1.13
CA PHE A 137 -9.74 9.97 -0.28
C PHE A 137 -10.56 8.99 -1.11
N ALA A 138 -11.54 9.48 -1.85
CA ALA A 138 -12.35 8.63 -2.73
C ALA A 138 -11.46 8.00 -3.80
N ILE A 139 -11.56 6.69 -3.97
CA ILE A 139 -10.75 5.98 -4.96
C ILE A 139 -11.31 6.24 -6.36
N ASP A 140 -12.62 6.47 -6.50
CA ASP A 140 -13.21 6.99 -7.73
C ASP A 140 -12.70 8.43 -7.96
N GLY A 141 -12.10 8.67 -9.12
CA GLY A 141 -11.46 9.95 -9.39
C GLY A 141 -9.99 10.06 -8.98
N LEU A 142 -9.38 9.00 -8.43
CA LEU A 142 -7.93 8.94 -8.26
C LEU A 142 -7.23 8.57 -9.58
N ARG A 143 -6.25 9.37 -10.00
CA ARG A 143 -5.47 9.14 -11.23
C ARG A 143 -4.09 8.56 -10.96
N ARG A 144 -3.41 9.07 -9.92
CA ARG A 144 -2.07 8.59 -9.54
C ARG A 144 -1.79 8.75 -8.05
N ILE A 145 -0.95 7.87 -7.54
CA ILE A 145 -0.32 7.98 -6.21
C ILE A 145 1.19 8.14 -6.44
N VAL A 146 1.75 9.24 -5.97
CA VAL A 146 3.18 9.53 -6.08
C VAL A 146 3.77 9.56 -4.70
N PHE A 147 4.80 8.77 -4.44
CA PHE A 147 5.46 8.75 -3.15
C PHE A 147 6.72 9.62 -3.14
N ASP A 148 6.95 10.31 -2.02
CA ASP A 148 8.10 11.18 -1.81
C ASP A 148 9.29 10.33 -1.32
N ASP A 149 9.94 9.58 -2.22
CA ASP A 149 11.14 8.78 -1.93
C ASP A 149 12.46 9.58 -1.87
N ARG A 150 12.39 10.86 -1.51
CA ARG A 150 13.61 11.68 -1.40
C ARG A 150 14.49 11.26 -0.24
#